data_AF-A0A5D0JND9-F1
#
_entry.id   AF-A0A5D0JND9-F1
#
_cell.length_a   1.000
_cell.length_b   1.000
_cell.length_c   1.000
_cell.angle_alpha   90.00
_cell.angle_beta   90.00
_cell.angle_gamma   90.00
#
_symmetry.space_group_name_H-M   'P 1'
#
loop_
_entity.id
_entity.type
_entity.pdbx_description
1 polymer ?
#
loop_
_entity_poly.entity_id
_entity_poly.type
_entity_poly.pdbx_seq_one_letter_code
_entity_poly.pdbx_strand_id
1 'polypeptide(L)'
;LEIFRGLWKFKSNTQKIWGVLAFLSFVTAIEVVLGIYKPDVLMGSILGMKGLNWIFIILTIVKAYYIAWDFMHLRDETKGLRRVIVWTGVFLILYLTFILLQEGGYVFKVYDEGFIKRDF
;
A
#
# COMPACT_ATOMS: atom_id res chain seq x y z
N LEU A 1 1.48 20.19 -15.94
CA LEU A 1 0.44 19.47 -16.70
C LEU A 1 1.06 18.21 -17.28
N GLU A 2 1.64 17.34 -16.44
CA GLU A 2 2.49 16.23 -16.89
C GLU A 2 2.46 15.12 -15.84
N ILE A 3 1.54 14.15 -15.97
CA ILE A 3 1.59 12.89 -15.20
C ILE A 3 2.46 11.87 -15.97
N PHE A 4 2.58 12.04 -17.28
CA PHE A 4 3.51 11.34 -18.16
C PHE A 4 4.26 12.40 -18.96
N ARG A 5 5.55 12.61 -18.72
CA ARG A 5 6.41 13.43 -19.59
C ARG A 5 6.40 12.82 -21.00
N GLY A 6 5.52 13.32 -21.88
CA GLY A 6 5.66 13.20 -23.32
C GLY A 6 4.60 12.42 -24.11
N LEU A 7 3.81 11.50 -23.52
CA LEU A 7 2.92 10.65 -24.35
C LEU A 7 1.46 11.14 -24.45
N TRP A 8 0.83 11.58 -23.36
CA TRP A 8 -0.59 11.95 -23.37
C TRP A 8 -0.82 13.34 -22.73
N LYS A 9 -1.07 14.35 -23.58
CA LYS A 9 -1.59 15.66 -23.13
C LYS A 9 -3.10 15.54 -22.94
N PHE A 10 -3.54 15.37 -21.70
CA PHE A 10 -4.96 15.34 -21.38
C PHE A 10 -5.58 16.74 -21.50
N LYS A 11 -6.58 16.87 -22.37
CA LYS A 11 -7.26 18.15 -22.67
C LYS A 11 -8.31 18.50 -21.60
N SER A 12 -8.88 17.52 -20.90
CA SER A 12 -9.88 17.71 -19.84
C SER A 12 -9.59 16.91 -18.56
N ASN A 13 -10.13 17.36 -17.42
CA ASN A 13 -9.99 16.65 -16.14
C ASN A 13 -10.65 15.26 -16.16
N THR A 14 -11.78 15.11 -16.86
CA THR A 14 -12.48 13.83 -17.03
C THR A 14 -11.62 12.80 -17.75
N GLN A 15 -10.86 13.23 -18.77
CA GLN A 15 -9.96 12.34 -19.52
C GLN A 15 -8.78 11.87 -18.66
N LYS A 16 -8.28 12.71 -17.74
CA LYS A 16 -7.24 12.32 -16.78
C LYS A 16 -7.75 11.26 -15.82
N ILE A 17 -8.95 11.45 -15.26
CA ILE A 17 -9.58 10.51 -14.33
C ILE A 17 -9.74 9.15 -15.01
N TRP A 18 -10.25 9.11 -16.24
CA TRP A 18 -10.37 7.86 -17.00
C TRP A 18 -9.02 7.20 -17.30
N GLY A 19 -7.98 7.98 -17.60
CA GLY A 19 -6.63 7.45 -17.81
C GLY A 19 -6.03 6.83 -16.53
N VAL A 20 -6.18 7.50 -15.40
CA VAL A 20 -5.70 7.01 -14.09
C VAL A 20 -6.51 5.78 -13.64
N LEU A 21 -7.82 5.77 -13.88
CA LEU A 21 -8.68 4.63 -13.59
C LEU A 21 -8.25 3.39 -14.38
N ALA A 22 -8.03 3.53 -15.70
CA ALA A 22 -7.55 2.42 -16.53
C ALA A 22 -6.18 1.91 -16.06
N PHE A 23 -5.26 2.80 -15.70
CA PHE A 23 -3.96 2.42 -15.14
C PHE A 23 -4.09 1.65 -13.82
N LEU A 24 -4.90 2.15 -12.88
CA LEU A 24 -5.12 1.51 -11.59
C LEU A 24 -5.82 0.15 -11.73
N SER A 25 -6.78 0.04 -12.64
CA SER A 25 -7.43 -1.23 -12.97
C SER A 25 -6.43 -2.24 -13.52
N PHE A 26 -5.55 -1.82 -14.42
CA PHE A 26 -4.50 -2.68 -14.97
C PHE A 26 -3.49 -3.15 -13.90
N VAL A 27 -3.00 -2.24 -13.06
CA VAL A 27 -2.11 -2.60 -11.94
C VAL A 27 -2.79 -3.60 -11.00
N THR A 28 -4.07 -3.37 -10.68
CA THR A 28 -4.85 -4.27 -9.81
C THR A 28 -5.05 -5.64 -10.45
N ALA A 29 -5.31 -5.70 -11.75
CA ALA A 29 -5.42 -6.97 -12.47
C ALA A 29 -4.10 -7.76 -12.40
N ILE A 30 -2.96 -7.09 -12.59
CA ILE A 30 -1.63 -7.72 -12.44
C ILE A 30 -1.44 -8.27 -11.03
N GLU A 31 -1.79 -7.51 -9.99
CA GLU A 31 -1.69 -7.99 -8.60
C GLU A 31 -2.55 -9.23 -8.36
N VAL A 32 -3.80 -9.24 -8.84
CA VAL A 32 -4.69 -10.40 -8.68
C VAL A 32 -4.10 -11.62 -9.42
N VAL A 33 -3.61 -11.45 -10.64
CA VAL A 33 -2.96 -12.51 -11.41
C VAL A 33 -1.73 -13.04 -10.67
N LEU A 34 -0.82 -12.16 -10.23
CA LEU A 34 0.36 -12.55 -9.45
C LEU A 34 -0.02 -13.23 -8.12
N GLY A 35 -1.12 -12.81 -7.50
CA GLY A 35 -1.66 -13.38 -6.27
C GLY A 35 -2.25 -14.78 -6.45
N ILE A 36 -2.81 -15.08 -7.62
CA ILE A 36 -3.34 -16.41 -7.95
C ILE A 36 -2.21 -17.35 -8.39
N TYR A 37 -1.39 -16.94 -9.35
CA TYR A 37 -0.36 -17.79 -9.93
C TYR A 37 0.85 -18.00 -9.03
N LYS A 38 1.15 -17.07 -8.11
CA LYS A 38 2.24 -17.13 -7.12
C LYS A 38 3.51 -17.79 -7.66
N PRO A 39 4.14 -17.23 -8.70
CA PRO A 39 5.21 -17.90 -9.42
C PRO A 39 6.38 -18.23 -8.49
N ASP A 40 6.96 -19.42 -8.63
CA ASP A 40 7.98 -19.95 -7.71
C ASP A 40 9.22 -19.06 -7.62
N VAL A 41 9.56 -18.36 -8.70
CA VAL A 41 10.66 -17.38 -8.74
C VAL A 41 10.48 -16.23 -7.73
N LEU A 42 9.23 -15.91 -7.37
CA LEU A 42 8.87 -14.87 -6.38
C LEU A 42 8.61 -15.43 -4.97
N MET A 43 8.69 -16.75 -4.80
CA MET A 43 8.52 -17.42 -3.51
C MET A 43 9.82 -17.50 -2.70
N GLY A 44 10.95 -17.12 -3.31
CA GLY A 44 12.22 -16.94 -2.60
C GLY A 44 12.10 -15.93 -1.45
N SER A 45 12.81 -16.21 -0.35
CA SER A 45 12.86 -15.31 0.80
C SER A 45 13.80 -14.14 0.50
N ILE A 46 13.23 -12.94 0.45
CA ILE A 46 13.94 -11.67 0.33
C ILE A 46 13.67 -10.88 1.62
N LEU A 47 14.72 -10.64 2.41
CA LEU A 47 14.62 -9.90 3.68
C LEU A 47 13.58 -10.50 4.65
N GLY A 48 13.52 -11.83 4.75
CA GLY A 48 12.65 -12.54 5.70
C GLY A 48 11.19 -12.70 5.27
N MET A 49 10.82 -12.22 4.07
CA MET A 49 9.49 -12.43 3.48
C MET A 49 9.60 -12.88 2.02
N LYS A 50 8.53 -13.47 1.49
CA LYS A 50 8.48 -13.85 0.07
C LYS A 50 8.63 -12.61 -0.80
N GLY A 51 9.43 -12.68 -1.87
CA GLY A 51 9.60 -11.59 -2.83
C GLY A 51 8.26 -11.08 -3.40
N LEU A 52 7.28 -11.97 -3.52
CA LEU A 52 5.90 -11.63 -3.86
C LEU A 52 5.29 -10.58 -2.91
N ASN A 53 5.48 -10.71 -1.59
CA ASN A 53 4.92 -9.78 -0.60
C ASN A 53 5.48 -8.36 -0.78
N TRP A 54 6.77 -8.24 -1.10
CA TRP A 54 7.39 -6.96 -1.38
C TRP A 54 6.75 -6.26 -2.59
N ILE A 55 6.49 -7.02 -3.66
CA ILE A 55 5.81 -6.50 -4.85
C ILE A 55 4.41 -5.97 -4.47
N PHE A 56 3.64 -6.75 -3.69
CA PHE A 56 2.31 -6.33 -3.25
C PHE A 56 2.34 -5.06 -2.41
N ILE A 57 3.29 -4.93 -1.47
CA ILE A 57 3.43 -3.71 -0.66
C ILE A 57 3.72 -2.50 -1.56
N ILE A 58 4.68 -2.64 -2.48
CA ILE A 58 5.07 -1.55 -3.39
C ILE A 58 3.89 -1.14 -4.29
N LEU A 59 3.24 -2.11 -4.94
CA LEU A 59 2.10 -1.85 -5.81
C LEU A 59 0.92 -1.22 -5.04
N THR A 60 0.71 -1.63 -3.79
CA THR A 60 -0.31 -1.03 -2.92
C THR A 60 0.00 0.44 -2.59
N ILE A 61 1.25 0.77 -2.26
CA ILE A 61 1.66 2.17 -2.01
C ILE A 61 1.51 3.01 -3.27
N VAL A 62 1.94 2.49 -4.43
CA VAL A 62 1.81 3.18 -5.72
C VAL A 62 0.34 3.48 -6.03
N LYS A 63 -0.56 2.49 -5.89
CA LYS A 63 -2.00 2.71 -6.09
C LYS A 63 -2.54 3.75 -5.12
N ALA A 64 -2.21 3.66 -3.84
CA ALA A 64 -2.67 4.62 -2.83
C ALA A 64 -2.26 6.06 -3.18
N TYR A 65 -1.04 6.25 -3.68
CA TYR A 65 -0.58 7.55 -4.16
C TYR A 65 -1.45 8.07 -5.32
N TYR A 66 -1.65 7.28 -6.37
CA TYR A 66 -2.47 7.71 -7.53
C TYR A 66 -3.93 7.96 -7.15
N ILE A 67 -4.51 7.18 -6.23
CA ILE A 67 -5.86 7.40 -5.74
C ILE A 67 -5.95 8.73 -4.98
N ALA A 68 -5.06 8.94 -4.02
CA ALA A 68 -5.05 10.15 -3.21
C ALA A 68 -4.77 11.40 -4.05
N TRP A 69 -3.89 11.28 -5.04
CA TRP A 69 -3.49 12.41 -5.88
C TRP A 69 -4.56 12.82 -6.90
N ASP A 70 -5.15 11.86 -7.63
CA ASP A 70 -6.08 12.14 -8.73
C ASP A 70 -7.57 11.98 -8.38
N PHE A 71 -7.98 11.01 -7.54
CA PHE A 71 -9.40 10.87 -7.15
C PHE A 71 -9.76 11.78 -5.97
N MET A 72 -8.87 11.89 -4.98
CA MET A 72 -9.10 12.77 -3.82
C MET A 72 -8.64 14.22 -4.09
N HIS A 73 -8.26 14.53 -5.34
CA HIS A 73 -7.88 15.87 -5.80
C HIS A 73 -6.76 16.56 -5.00
N LEU A 74 -5.97 15.81 -4.21
CA LEU A 74 -4.90 16.39 -3.38
C LEU A 74 -3.86 17.17 -4.19
N ARG A 75 -3.74 16.90 -5.50
CA ARG A 75 -2.87 17.66 -6.40
C ARG A 75 -3.28 19.12 -6.53
N ASP A 76 -4.57 19.37 -6.65
CA ASP A 76 -5.12 20.68 -6.98
C ASP A 76 -5.43 21.48 -5.69
N GLU A 77 -5.16 20.88 -4.53
CA GLU A 77 -5.25 21.47 -3.20
C GLU A 77 -4.01 22.27 -2.76
N THR A 78 -4.22 23.16 -1.80
CA THR A 78 -3.14 23.98 -1.23
C THR A 78 -2.03 23.12 -0.63
N LYS A 79 -0.78 23.59 -0.77
CA LYS A 79 0.40 22.87 -0.24
C LYS A 79 0.35 22.63 1.27
N GLY A 80 -0.42 23.43 2.00
CA GLY A 80 -0.68 23.25 3.43
C GLY A 80 -1.58 22.03 3.67
N LEU A 81 -2.77 22.03 3.06
CA LEU A 81 -3.77 20.97 3.25
C LEU A 81 -3.23 19.60 2.82
N ARG A 82 -2.52 19.56 1.69
CA ARG A 82 -1.87 18.33 1.20
C ARG A 82 -0.87 17.76 2.20
N ARG A 83 -0.04 18.61 2.81
CA ARG A 83 0.95 18.17 3.81
C ARG A 83 0.26 17.65 5.06
N VAL A 84 -0.78 18.31 5.55
CA VAL A 84 -1.53 17.85 6.72
C VAL A 84 -2.08 16.45 6.49
N ILE A 85 -2.72 16.21 5.35
CA ILE A 85 -3.33 14.90 5.05
C ILE A 85 -2.25 13.81 4.93
N VAL A 86 -1.17 14.07 4.18
CA VAL A 86 -0.10 13.09 3.97
C VAL A 86 0.65 12.79 5.27
N TRP A 87 1.03 13.82 6.05
CA TRP A 87 1.76 13.63 7.30
C TRP A 87 0.92 12.94 8.37
N THR A 88 -0.35 13.31 8.50
CA THR A 88 -1.28 12.63 9.42
C THR A 88 -1.46 11.17 9.03
N GLY A 89 -1.61 10.87 7.73
CA GLY A 89 -1.70 9.49 7.24
C GLY A 89 -0.46 8.66 7.55
N VAL A 90 0.74 9.19 7.27
CA VAL A 90 2.01 8.52 7.58
C VAL A 90 2.17 8.30 9.08
N PHE A 91 1.88 9.32 9.89
CA PHE A 91 1.94 9.23 11.34
C PHE A 91 1.00 8.14 11.88
N LEU A 92 -0.24 8.10 11.41
CA LEU A 92 -1.21 7.08 11.80
C LEU A 92 -0.76 5.67 11.45
N ILE A 93 -0.20 5.44 10.25
CA ILE A 93 0.29 4.12 9.84
C ILE A 93 1.44 3.66 10.76
N LEU A 94 2.40 4.54 11.05
CA LEU A 94 3.52 4.21 11.95
C LEU A 94 3.03 3.96 13.37
N TYR A 95 2.12 4.79 13.87
CA TYR A 95 1.56 4.66 15.22
C TYR A 95 0.72 3.38 15.39
N LEU A 96 -0.12 3.04 14.41
CA LEU A 96 -0.86 1.78 14.39
C LEU A 96 0.07 0.58 14.35
N THR A 97 1.09 0.63 13.50
CA THR A 97 2.11 -0.44 13.42
C THR A 97 2.80 -0.63 14.77
N PHE A 98 3.16 0.46 15.44
CA PHE A 98 3.77 0.43 16.77
C PHE A 98 2.86 -0.22 17.81
N ILE A 99 1.59 0.20 17.91
CA ILE A 99 0.63 -0.38 18.85
C ILE A 99 0.43 -1.87 18.58
N LEU A 100 0.23 -2.27 17.32
CA LEU A 100 0.00 -3.67 16.98
C LEU A 100 1.18 -4.57 17.34
N LEU A 101 2.41 -4.09 17.18
CA LEU A 101 3.61 -4.82 17.59
C LEU A 101 3.74 -4.92 19.12
N GLN A 102 3.47 -3.83 19.83
CA GLN A 102 3.51 -3.79 21.30
C GLN A 102 2.45 -4.71 21.92
N GLU A 103 1.19 -4.55 21.51
CA GLU A 103 0.05 -5.34 22.01
C GLU A 103 0.15 -6.79 21.56
N GLY A 104 0.56 -7.04 20.31
CA GLY A 104 0.79 -8.39 19.80
C GLY A 104 1.90 -9.12 20.58
N GLY A 105 2.98 -8.42 20.91
CA GLY A 105 4.05 -8.95 21.75
C GLY A 105 3.61 -9.22 23.19
N TYR A 106 2.84 -8.31 23.78
CA TYR A 106 2.27 -8.49 25.11
C TYR A 106 1.32 -9.70 25.17
N VAL A 107 0.41 -9.82 24.21
CA VAL A 107 -0.51 -10.95 24.09
C VAL A 107 0.29 -12.25 23.92
N PHE A 108 1.28 -12.29 23.03
CA PHE A 108 2.12 -13.47 22.84
C PHE A 108 2.80 -13.92 24.13
N LYS A 109 3.38 -12.98 24.89
CA LYS A 109 4.03 -13.28 26.18
C LYS A 109 3.06 -13.82 27.22
N VAL A 110 1.86 -13.25 27.33
CA VAL A 110 0.82 -13.74 28.23
C VAL A 110 0.34 -15.14 27.85
N TYR A 111 0.24 -15.45 26.55
CA TYR A 111 -0.10 -16.81 26.11
C TYR A 111 1.03 -17.82 26.38
N ASP A 112 2.30 -17.41 26.21
CA ASP A 112 3.47 -18.27 26.43
C ASP A 112 3.70 -18.56 27.93
N GLU A 113 3.54 -17.55 28.79
CA GLU A 113 3.74 -17.67 30.24
C GLU A 113 2.46 -18.11 31.00
N GLY A 114 1.28 -17.96 30.39
CA GLY A 114 -0.01 -17.99 31.08
C GLY A 114 -0.63 -19.36 31.32
N PHE A 115 -0.91 -20.19 30.30
CA PHE A 115 -1.77 -21.39 30.50
C PHE A 115 -1.57 -22.51 29.46
N ILE A 116 -0.35 -22.97 29.25
CA ILE A 116 -0.15 -24.33 28.69
C ILE A 116 0.79 -25.10 29.61
N LYS A 117 0.20 -25.81 30.59
CA LYS A 117 0.88 -26.97 31.16
C LYS A 117 1.09 -27.97 30.02
N ARG A 118 2.27 -27.95 29.42
CA ARG A 118 2.79 -29.07 28.61
C ARG A 118 3.37 -30.12 29.56
N ASP A 119 2.54 -30.60 30.49
CA ASP A 119 2.81 -31.84 31.22
C ASP A 119 1.99 -32.92 30.50
N PHE A 120 2.68 -33.79 29.79
CA PHE A 120 2.25 -35.18 29.62
C PHE A 120 3.01 -36.01 30.65
#